data_AF-A0A562ZUM3-F1
#
_entry.id   AF-A0A562ZUM3-F1
#
_cell.length_a   1.000
_cell.length_b   1.000
_cell.length_c   1.000
_cell.angle_alpha   90.00
_cell.angle_beta   90.00
_cell.angle_gamma   90.00
#
_symmetry.space_group_name_H-M   'P 1'
#
loop_
_entity.id
_entity.type
_entity.pdbx_description
1 polymer ?
#
loop_
_entity_poly.entity_id
_entity_poly.type
_entity_poly.pdbx_seq_one_letter_code
_entity_poly.pdbx_strand_id
1 'polypeptide(L)'
;MSFLESIAPVRYEGPQATAPLAYRHYDAGALVLGKTMAEHLRLAVCYWHTFVWPGSDVFGQGTFGRPWHAGGDELTLARRKADAAFGLIARLGVPFYTFHDTDVAPEGANLAEYRSNLSAMVDVLAQKQKETGISLLWGTANLFGHPRYAAGAASNPDPEVFAYAATQVFSALNATQQLGGANYVMWGGREGYDTLLNTDLPRERRQLGRFMQMVVNHKHKIGFKGQLLIEPKPLEPTKHQYDFDSATVYGFLKEFGLEKEIKLNIEANHATLAGHSFQHEIATAASLGIFGSIDANRGDPQNGWDTDQFPNSVEDLTLALYEILRAGGIGSGGFNFDAKVRRQSMDAVDILHGHVGAIDALALALKSAARLVESRELEQFRRQRYANWDGELGQRIIEGGMSLSELAEHAFVHDLQPKPVSGRQEWLENRVNAAIFAGVA
;
A
#
# COMPACT_ATOMS: atom_id res chain seq x y z
N MET A 1 -19.74 -25.23 -10.91
CA MET A 1 -20.04 -23.92 -11.50
C MET A 1 -19.36 -22.86 -10.66
N SER A 2 -18.59 -21.98 -11.28
CA SER A 2 -17.81 -20.94 -10.61
C SER A 2 -18.73 -19.89 -10.00
N PHE A 3 -18.36 -19.37 -8.82
CA PHE A 3 -19.11 -18.35 -8.06
C PHE A 3 -19.45 -17.10 -8.88
N LEU A 4 -18.68 -16.82 -9.95
CA LEU A 4 -18.83 -15.66 -10.83
C LEU A 4 -19.11 -16.07 -12.28
N GLU A 5 -19.45 -17.34 -12.54
CA GLU A 5 -19.54 -17.87 -13.92
C GLU A 5 -20.58 -17.14 -14.78
N SER A 6 -21.67 -16.68 -14.17
CA SER A 6 -22.73 -15.90 -14.81
C SER A 6 -22.37 -14.43 -15.09
N ILE A 7 -21.26 -13.93 -14.56
CA ILE A 7 -20.85 -12.53 -14.72
C ILE A 7 -19.76 -12.44 -15.79
N ALA A 8 -20.04 -11.63 -16.82
CA ALA A 8 -19.12 -11.38 -17.92
C ALA A 8 -17.88 -10.61 -17.45
N PRO A 9 -16.72 -10.76 -18.12
CA PRO A 9 -15.56 -9.92 -17.86
C PRO A 9 -15.87 -8.44 -18.07
N VAL A 10 -15.36 -7.59 -17.19
CA VAL A 10 -15.49 -6.13 -17.26
C VAL A 10 -14.57 -5.60 -18.35
N ARG A 11 -15.06 -4.64 -19.15
CA ARG A 11 -14.31 -4.05 -20.25
C ARG A 11 -14.43 -2.53 -20.23
N TYR A 12 -13.50 -1.87 -20.92
CA TYR A 12 -13.62 -0.47 -21.24
C TYR A 12 -14.74 -0.24 -22.26
N GLU A 13 -15.71 0.58 -21.90
CA GLU A 13 -16.85 0.96 -22.76
C GLU A 13 -16.95 2.49 -22.95
N GLY A 14 -16.03 3.24 -22.35
CA GLY A 14 -15.94 4.68 -22.50
C GLY A 14 -16.79 5.49 -21.52
N PRO A 15 -16.59 6.82 -21.47
CA PRO A 15 -17.15 7.67 -20.43
C PRO A 15 -18.69 7.71 -20.37
N GLN A 16 -19.36 7.37 -21.47
CA GLN A 16 -20.82 7.37 -21.60
C GLN A 16 -21.46 6.00 -21.32
N ALA A 17 -20.68 5.02 -20.86
CA ALA A 17 -21.18 3.67 -20.60
C ALA A 17 -22.28 3.66 -19.52
N THR A 18 -23.41 3.05 -19.87
CA THR A 18 -24.56 2.88 -18.97
C THR A 18 -24.59 1.51 -18.30
N ALA A 19 -23.75 0.57 -18.73
CA ALA A 19 -23.68 -0.75 -18.12
C ALA A 19 -23.26 -0.65 -16.64
N PRO A 20 -23.85 -1.49 -15.76
CA PRO A 20 -23.54 -1.46 -14.33
C PRO A 20 -22.11 -1.96 -14.03
N LEU A 21 -21.53 -2.76 -14.92
CA LEU A 21 -20.17 -3.31 -14.82
C LEU A 21 -19.40 -3.01 -16.11
N ALA A 22 -18.86 -1.81 -16.20
CA ALA A 22 -17.99 -1.38 -17.29
C ALA A 22 -16.99 -0.34 -16.78
N TYR A 23 -15.79 -0.33 -17.36
CA TYR A 23 -14.82 0.74 -17.15
C TYR A 23 -15.18 1.92 -18.06
N ARG A 24 -15.36 3.09 -17.44
CA ARG A 24 -15.63 4.37 -18.10
C ARG A 24 -14.36 5.14 -18.38
N HIS A 25 -13.35 4.95 -17.53
CA HIS A 25 -12.09 5.70 -17.61
C HIS A 25 -10.88 4.79 -17.73
N TYR A 26 -10.92 3.58 -17.15
CA TYR A 26 -9.82 2.64 -17.22
C TYR A 26 -9.80 1.91 -18.58
N ASP A 27 -8.90 2.35 -19.44
CA ASP A 27 -8.46 1.62 -20.63
C ASP A 27 -7.02 1.18 -20.38
N ALA A 28 -6.81 -0.12 -20.15
CA ALA A 28 -5.51 -0.69 -19.82
C ALA A 28 -4.43 -0.33 -20.83
N GLY A 29 -4.77 -0.20 -22.13
CA GLY A 29 -3.84 0.10 -23.22
C GLY A 29 -3.67 1.59 -23.53
N ALA A 30 -4.50 2.47 -22.97
CA ALA A 30 -4.40 3.90 -23.23
C ALA A 30 -3.10 4.49 -22.66
N LEU A 31 -2.41 5.28 -23.48
CA LEU A 31 -1.17 5.96 -23.08
C LEU A 31 -1.47 7.23 -22.29
N VAL A 32 -0.78 7.37 -21.17
CA VAL A 32 -0.72 8.58 -20.34
C VAL A 32 0.75 8.86 -20.06
N LEU A 33 1.27 10.05 -20.39
CA LEU A 33 2.69 10.38 -20.19
C LEU A 33 3.67 9.30 -20.74
N GLY A 34 3.32 8.71 -21.88
CA GLY A 34 4.16 7.71 -22.57
C GLY A 34 4.15 6.28 -22.01
N LYS A 35 3.36 5.99 -20.96
CA LYS A 35 3.12 4.61 -20.47
C LYS A 35 1.63 4.28 -20.53
N THR A 36 1.31 3.00 -20.67
CA THR A 36 -0.08 2.53 -20.59
C THR A 36 -0.64 2.71 -19.18
N MET A 37 -1.97 2.79 -19.03
CA MET A 37 -2.58 2.85 -17.69
C MET A 37 -2.26 1.61 -16.85
N ALA A 38 -2.16 0.44 -17.48
CA ALA A 38 -1.76 -0.79 -16.80
C ALA A 38 -0.34 -0.70 -16.22
N GLU A 39 0.60 -0.07 -16.94
CA GLU A 39 1.97 0.14 -16.45
C GLU A 39 2.08 1.19 -15.34
N HIS A 40 1.22 2.23 -15.36
CA HIS A 40 1.16 3.22 -14.29
C HIS A 40 0.57 2.64 -13.00
N LEU A 41 -0.57 1.94 -13.13
CA LEU A 41 -1.38 1.56 -11.98
C LEU A 41 -1.04 0.17 -11.43
N ARG A 42 -0.59 -0.78 -12.27
CA ARG A 42 -0.16 -2.13 -11.83
C ARG A 42 -1.11 -2.73 -10.77
N LEU A 43 -2.40 -2.72 -11.10
CA LEU A 43 -3.50 -3.00 -10.18
C LEU A 43 -3.42 -4.41 -9.61
N ALA A 44 -3.64 -4.56 -8.30
CA ALA A 44 -3.68 -5.85 -7.62
C ALA A 44 -4.96 -6.04 -6.79
N VAL A 45 -5.42 -7.28 -6.71
CA VAL A 45 -6.53 -7.69 -5.82
C VAL A 45 -5.97 -8.25 -4.52
N CYS A 46 -6.41 -7.67 -3.41
CA CYS A 46 -6.15 -8.14 -2.05
C CYS A 46 -6.86 -9.46 -1.77
N TYR A 47 -6.10 -10.48 -1.36
CA TYR A 47 -6.67 -11.81 -1.15
C TYR A 47 -7.45 -11.92 0.18
N TRP A 48 -6.97 -11.32 1.27
CA TRP A 48 -7.61 -11.43 2.59
C TRP A 48 -9.00 -10.79 2.61
N HIS A 49 -9.14 -9.56 2.14
CA HIS A 49 -10.46 -8.91 2.11
C HIS A 49 -11.43 -9.55 1.12
N THR A 50 -10.93 -9.98 -0.03
CA THR A 50 -11.82 -10.44 -1.11
C THR A 50 -12.28 -11.88 -0.90
N PHE A 51 -11.40 -12.75 -0.38
CA PHE A 51 -11.66 -14.19 -0.33
C PHE A 51 -11.62 -14.80 1.07
N VAL A 52 -11.02 -14.14 2.07
CA VAL A 52 -10.86 -14.70 3.42
C VAL A 52 -11.88 -14.12 4.38
N TRP A 53 -11.99 -12.79 4.49
CA TRP A 53 -12.86 -12.13 5.44
C TRP A 53 -14.34 -12.51 5.22
N PRO A 54 -15.05 -13.04 6.26
CA PRO A 54 -16.40 -13.56 6.11
C PRO A 54 -17.50 -12.48 6.27
N GLY A 55 -17.13 -11.21 6.37
CA GLY A 55 -18.07 -10.12 6.66
C GLY A 55 -18.38 -9.94 8.15
N SER A 56 -17.53 -10.45 9.04
CA SER A 56 -17.68 -10.27 10.50
C SER A 56 -17.12 -8.92 10.96
N ASP A 57 -17.67 -8.38 12.04
CA ASP A 57 -17.13 -7.23 12.77
C ASP A 57 -17.11 -7.54 14.27
N VAL A 58 -16.67 -6.59 15.09
CA VAL A 58 -16.55 -6.79 16.55
C VAL A 58 -17.90 -7.00 17.25
N PHE A 59 -19.03 -6.76 16.57
CA PHE A 59 -20.39 -6.87 17.11
C PHE A 59 -21.25 -7.94 16.41
N GLY A 60 -20.75 -8.60 15.38
CA GLY A 60 -21.57 -9.49 14.55
C GLY A 60 -20.80 -10.58 13.83
N GLN A 61 -21.47 -11.73 13.68
CA GLN A 61 -20.97 -12.85 12.88
C GLN A 61 -20.86 -12.49 11.39
N GLY A 62 -20.13 -13.32 10.65
CA GLY A 62 -19.98 -13.19 9.20
C GLY A 62 -21.32 -13.24 8.46
N THR A 63 -21.42 -12.45 7.39
CA THR A 63 -22.62 -12.32 6.55
C THR A 63 -22.50 -13.02 5.21
N PHE A 64 -21.29 -13.45 4.81
CA PHE A 64 -21.07 -14.02 3.50
C PHE A 64 -21.23 -15.54 3.48
N GLY A 65 -22.00 -16.05 2.51
CA GLY A 65 -22.12 -17.48 2.21
C GLY A 65 -21.23 -17.92 1.05
N ARG A 66 -19.93 -17.60 1.07
CA ARG A 66 -19.05 -17.92 -0.07
C ARG A 66 -18.79 -19.43 -0.18
N PRO A 67 -18.77 -20.04 -1.38
CA PRO A 67 -18.63 -21.49 -1.54
C PRO A 67 -17.30 -22.09 -1.03
N TRP A 68 -16.29 -21.27 -0.80
CA TRP A 68 -14.98 -21.69 -0.29
C TRP A 68 -14.82 -21.46 1.23
N HIS A 69 -15.87 -21.02 1.94
CA HIS A 69 -15.86 -20.88 3.40
C HIS A 69 -16.31 -22.15 4.14
N ALA A 70 -17.01 -23.08 3.48
CA ALA A 70 -17.55 -24.28 4.13
C ALA A 70 -17.65 -25.48 3.18
N GLY A 71 -17.88 -26.69 3.74
CA GLY A 71 -18.20 -27.89 2.97
C GLY A 71 -16.99 -28.60 2.34
N GLY A 72 -15.86 -28.67 3.05
CA GLY A 72 -14.65 -29.40 2.66
C GLY A 72 -13.57 -29.35 3.75
N ASP A 73 -12.51 -30.14 3.60
CA ASP A 73 -11.28 -29.97 4.39
C ASP A 73 -10.54 -28.68 4.00
N GLU A 74 -9.66 -28.20 4.87
CA GLU A 74 -9.04 -26.87 4.73
C GLU A 74 -8.24 -26.70 3.43
N LEU A 75 -7.52 -27.72 2.98
CA LEU A 75 -6.76 -27.67 1.72
C LEU A 75 -7.69 -27.70 0.50
N THR A 76 -8.76 -28.48 0.55
CA THR A 76 -9.80 -28.44 -0.49
C THR A 76 -10.44 -27.06 -0.58
N LEU A 77 -10.75 -26.42 0.56
CA LEU A 77 -11.28 -25.06 0.60
C LEU A 77 -10.27 -24.03 0.06
N ALA A 78 -8.98 -24.16 0.39
CA ALA A 78 -7.93 -23.30 -0.14
C ALA A 78 -7.81 -23.40 -1.67
N ARG A 79 -7.92 -24.60 -2.25
CA ARG A 79 -7.94 -24.80 -3.71
C ARG A 79 -9.15 -24.16 -4.37
N ARG A 80 -10.35 -24.34 -3.79
CA ARG A 80 -11.59 -23.66 -4.28
C ARG A 80 -11.47 -22.14 -4.20
N LYS A 81 -10.83 -21.63 -3.16
CA LYS A 81 -10.58 -20.20 -2.98
C LYS A 81 -9.61 -19.66 -4.04
N ALA A 82 -8.56 -20.41 -4.37
CA ALA A 82 -7.66 -20.07 -5.47
C ALA A 82 -8.37 -20.06 -6.83
N ASP A 83 -9.25 -21.02 -7.11
CA ASP A 83 -10.08 -21.03 -8.33
C ASP A 83 -10.98 -19.78 -8.41
N ALA A 84 -11.64 -19.42 -7.31
CA ALA A 84 -12.47 -18.22 -7.23
C ALA A 84 -11.64 -16.94 -7.40
N ALA A 85 -10.45 -16.89 -6.79
CA ALA A 85 -9.57 -15.74 -6.85
C ALA A 85 -9.12 -15.40 -8.27
N PHE A 86 -8.51 -16.37 -8.95
CA PHE A 86 -8.08 -16.17 -10.34
C PHE A 86 -9.27 -15.96 -11.28
N GLY A 87 -10.43 -16.56 -10.98
CA GLY A 87 -11.67 -16.33 -11.72
C GLY A 87 -12.21 -14.89 -11.60
N LEU A 88 -12.09 -14.24 -10.43
CA LEU A 88 -12.45 -12.83 -10.24
C LEU A 88 -11.42 -11.91 -10.89
N ILE A 89 -10.12 -12.14 -10.62
CA ILE A 89 -9.03 -11.29 -11.12
C ILE A 89 -9.05 -11.24 -12.65
N ALA A 90 -9.24 -12.39 -13.30
CA ALA A 90 -9.36 -12.46 -14.76
C ALA A 90 -10.59 -11.71 -15.30
N ARG A 91 -11.71 -11.67 -14.55
CA ARG A 91 -12.91 -10.90 -14.93
C ARG A 91 -12.73 -9.40 -14.77
N LEU A 92 -11.95 -8.96 -13.80
CA LEU A 92 -11.54 -7.57 -13.66
C LEU A 92 -10.49 -7.18 -14.73
N GLY A 93 -9.78 -8.15 -15.30
CA GLY A 93 -8.72 -7.87 -16.27
C GLY A 93 -7.52 -7.14 -15.66
N VAL A 94 -7.26 -7.36 -14.36
CA VAL A 94 -6.14 -6.75 -13.64
C VAL A 94 -4.96 -7.73 -13.52
N PRO A 95 -3.71 -7.23 -13.53
CA PRO A 95 -2.54 -8.09 -13.72
C PRO A 95 -2.04 -8.79 -12.45
N PHE A 96 -2.39 -8.31 -11.25
CA PHE A 96 -1.78 -8.79 -10.02
C PHE A 96 -2.76 -9.22 -8.91
N TYR A 97 -2.20 -9.97 -7.95
CA TYR A 97 -2.78 -10.24 -6.64
C TYR A 97 -1.73 -10.11 -5.54
N THR A 98 -2.17 -10.06 -4.29
CA THR A 98 -1.33 -10.03 -3.07
C THR A 98 -1.85 -11.05 -2.07
N PHE A 99 -1.03 -11.57 -1.14
CA PHE A 99 -1.52 -12.51 -0.12
C PHE A 99 -0.68 -12.53 1.16
N HIS A 100 -1.30 -12.86 2.30
CA HIS A 100 -0.61 -13.46 3.44
C HIS A 100 -0.52 -14.98 3.29
N ASP A 101 0.56 -15.58 3.78
CA ASP A 101 0.76 -17.03 3.80
C ASP A 101 -0.47 -17.82 4.29
N THR A 102 -1.09 -17.40 5.40
CA THR A 102 -2.28 -18.05 5.97
C THR A 102 -3.59 -17.74 5.22
N ASP A 103 -3.58 -16.76 4.31
CA ASP A 103 -4.73 -16.52 3.43
C ASP A 103 -4.83 -17.59 2.36
N VAL A 104 -3.69 -18.02 1.80
CA VAL A 104 -3.66 -18.95 0.68
C VAL A 104 -3.53 -20.40 1.11
N ALA A 105 -3.00 -20.66 2.31
CA ALA A 105 -2.81 -22.01 2.85
C ALA A 105 -3.25 -22.11 4.30
N PRO A 106 -3.89 -23.22 4.72
CA PRO A 106 -4.16 -23.45 6.12
C PRO A 106 -2.87 -23.69 6.91
N GLU A 107 -2.83 -23.17 8.13
CA GLU A 107 -1.65 -23.25 8.99
C GLU A 107 -1.36 -24.69 9.46
N GLY A 108 -2.40 -25.50 9.65
CA GLY A 108 -2.27 -26.84 10.24
C GLY A 108 -1.94 -26.82 11.73
N ALA A 109 -1.61 -27.99 12.29
CA ALA A 109 -1.41 -28.17 13.72
C ALA A 109 0.03 -27.87 14.20
N ASN A 110 1.00 -27.79 13.29
CA ASN A 110 2.41 -27.62 13.61
C ASN A 110 3.21 -27.08 12.40
N LEU A 111 4.47 -26.70 12.63
CA LEU A 111 5.35 -26.13 11.59
C LEU A 111 5.60 -27.04 10.38
N ALA A 112 5.53 -28.38 10.55
CA ALA A 112 5.69 -29.31 9.44
C ALA A 112 4.45 -29.27 8.52
N GLU A 113 3.26 -29.26 9.12
CA GLU A 113 2.00 -29.09 8.37
C GLU A 113 1.92 -27.71 7.72
N TYR A 114 2.27 -26.63 8.43
CA TYR A 114 2.33 -25.27 7.86
C TYR A 114 3.16 -25.22 6.57
N ARG A 115 4.41 -25.74 6.63
CA ARG A 115 5.29 -25.76 5.46
C ARG A 115 4.76 -26.64 4.33
N SER A 116 4.21 -27.80 4.67
CA SER A 116 3.63 -28.72 3.69
C SER A 116 2.42 -28.09 2.97
N ASN A 117 1.51 -27.48 3.73
CA ASN A 117 0.31 -26.84 3.22
C ASN A 117 0.64 -25.63 2.35
N LEU A 118 1.53 -24.75 2.83
CA LEU A 118 1.98 -23.58 2.06
C LEU A 118 2.66 -24.01 0.76
N SER A 119 3.57 -25.00 0.80
CA SER A 119 4.21 -25.51 -0.41
C SER A 119 3.19 -26.05 -1.42
N ALA A 120 2.22 -26.85 -0.96
CA ALA A 120 1.19 -27.41 -1.82
C ALA A 120 0.32 -26.33 -2.48
N MET A 121 0.01 -25.25 -1.76
CA MET A 121 -0.76 -24.14 -2.30
C MET A 121 0.07 -23.21 -3.19
N VAL A 122 1.36 -23.04 -2.93
CA VAL A 122 2.28 -22.33 -3.83
C VAL A 122 2.32 -23.01 -5.19
N ASP A 123 2.36 -24.35 -5.25
CA ASP A 123 2.29 -25.08 -6.52
C ASP A 123 0.97 -24.83 -7.28
N VAL A 124 -0.15 -24.76 -6.55
CA VAL A 124 -1.46 -24.42 -7.12
C VAL A 124 -1.45 -23.00 -7.68
N LEU A 125 -0.97 -22.03 -6.91
CA LEU A 125 -0.90 -20.63 -7.34
C LEU A 125 0.00 -20.47 -8.56
N ALA A 126 1.17 -21.11 -8.57
CA ALA A 126 2.09 -21.09 -9.71
C ALA A 126 1.44 -21.65 -10.98
N GLN A 127 0.66 -22.73 -10.85
CA GLN A 127 -0.09 -23.28 -11.97
C GLN A 127 -1.18 -22.30 -12.46
N LYS A 128 -1.90 -21.64 -11.54
CA LYS A 128 -2.89 -20.61 -11.90
C LYS A 128 -2.28 -19.38 -12.56
N GLN A 129 -1.11 -18.93 -12.11
CA GLN A 129 -0.35 -17.86 -12.76
C GLN A 129 0.01 -18.24 -14.21
N LYS A 130 0.45 -19.49 -14.45
CA LYS A 130 0.73 -19.99 -15.81
C LYS A 130 -0.51 -20.05 -16.69
N GLU A 131 -1.64 -20.49 -16.14
CA GLU A 131 -2.91 -20.62 -16.88
C GLU A 131 -3.51 -19.26 -17.28
N THR A 132 -3.31 -18.23 -16.46
CA THR A 132 -4.03 -16.96 -16.59
C THR A 132 -3.16 -15.77 -16.99
N GLY A 133 -1.83 -15.85 -16.80
CA GLY A 133 -0.91 -14.73 -16.93
C GLY A 133 -0.94 -13.74 -15.76
N ILE A 134 -1.82 -13.93 -14.77
CA ILE A 134 -1.85 -13.12 -13.56
C ILE A 134 -0.56 -13.35 -12.76
N SER A 135 0.02 -12.29 -12.21
CA SER A 135 1.29 -12.31 -11.50
C SER A 135 1.14 -11.92 -10.03
N LEU A 136 2.14 -12.20 -9.21
CA LEU A 136 2.15 -11.80 -7.80
C LEU A 136 2.75 -10.39 -7.66
N LEU A 137 2.01 -9.43 -7.11
CA LEU A 137 2.60 -8.13 -6.78
C LEU A 137 3.50 -8.26 -5.55
N TRP A 138 2.98 -8.88 -4.49
CA TRP A 138 3.75 -9.22 -3.30
C TRP A 138 3.07 -10.28 -2.43
N GLY A 139 3.88 -11.02 -1.69
CA GLY A 139 3.41 -11.84 -0.57
C GLY A 139 3.87 -11.24 0.76
N THR A 140 3.29 -11.73 1.85
CA THR A 140 3.61 -11.36 3.23
C THR A 140 3.30 -12.52 4.18
N ALA A 141 3.74 -12.43 5.43
CA ALA A 141 3.39 -13.38 6.49
C ALA A 141 2.38 -12.75 7.45
N ASN A 142 1.29 -13.47 7.77
CA ASN A 142 0.36 -13.03 8.80
C ASN A 142 0.95 -13.32 10.19
N LEU A 143 1.62 -12.30 10.75
CA LEU A 143 2.25 -12.35 12.08
C LEU A 143 1.40 -11.69 13.17
N PHE A 144 0.07 -11.66 13.01
CA PHE A 144 -0.81 -10.88 13.89
C PHE A 144 -2.14 -11.56 14.24
N GLY A 145 -2.59 -12.52 13.41
CA GLY A 145 -3.88 -13.19 13.59
C GLY A 145 -3.87 -14.29 14.67
N HIS A 146 -2.81 -15.12 14.70
CA HIS A 146 -2.74 -16.25 15.64
C HIS A 146 -2.50 -15.77 17.09
N PRO A 147 -3.13 -16.36 18.13
CA PRO A 147 -2.98 -15.95 19.54
C PRO A 147 -1.54 -15.86 20.06
N ARG A 148 -0.61 -16.62 19.46
CA ARG A 148 0.83 -16.55 19.80
C ARG A 148 1.43 -15.15 19.62
N TYR A 149 0.85 -14.35 18.73
CA TYR A 149 1.30 -13.00 18.41
C TYR A 149 0.63 -11.91 19.26
N ALA A 150 -0.14 -12.28 20.29
CA ALA A 150 -0.86 -11.32 21.13
C ALA A 150 0.04 -10.23 21.75
N ALA A 151 1.33 -10.52 21.96
CA ALA A 151 2.33 -9.59 22.50
C ALA A 151 3.41 -9.21 21.48
N GLY A 152 3.10 -9.23 20.19
CA GLY A 152 4.06 -8.95 19.11
C GLY A 152 4.62 -10.19 18.45
N ALA A 153 5.42 -10.00 17.39
CA ALA A 153 6.07 -11.07 16.67
C ALA A 153 7.58 -10.91 16.73
N ALA A 154 8.15 -9.97 15.99
CA ALA A 154 9.54 -9.56 16.12
C ALA A 154 9.77 -8.70 17.36
N SER A 155 8.76 -7.98 17.85
CA SER A 155 8.83 -7.24 19.12
C SER A 155 8.43 -8.06 20.34
N ASN A 156 8.19 -9.38 20.19
CA ASN A 156 7.68 -10.19 21.29
C ASN A 156 8.68 -10.29 22.47
N PRO A 157 8.21 -10.24 23.74
CA PRO A 157 9.04 -10.51 24.91
C PRO A 157 9.63 -11.94 24.96
N ASP A 158 9.00 -12.90 24.26
CA ASP A 158 9.40 -14.30 24.19
C ASP A 158 10.22 -14.59 22.91
N PRO A 159 11.49 -15.02 23.03
CA PRO A 159 12.33 -15.38 21.87
C PRO A 159 11.82 -16.59 21.07
N GLU A 160 11.00 -17.47 21.64
CA GLU A 160 10.40 -18.58 20.88
C GLU A 160 9.35 -18.08 19.88
N VAL A 161 8.56 -17.07 20.25
CA VAL A 161 7.61 -16.41 19.34
C VAL A 161 8.36 -15.68 18.22
N PHE A 162 9.45 -14.99 18.55
CA PHE A 162 10.36 -14.39 17.56
C PHE A 162 10.86 -15.42 16.54
N ALA A 163 11.29 -16.60 17.00
CA ALA A 163 11.76 -17.67 16.13
C ALA A 163 10.64 -18.25 15.24
N TYR A 164 9.42 -18.34 15.77
CA TYR A 164 8.25 -18.75 14.99
C TYR A 164 7.92 -17.71 13.90
N ALA A 165 7.88 -16.42 14.25
CA ALA A 165 7.67 -15.34 13.29
C ALA A 165 8.72 -15.35 12.17
N ALA A 166 10.00 -15.56 12.52
CA ALA A 166 11.07 -15.70 11.54
C ALA A 166 10.85 -16.91 10.62
N THR A 167 10.25 -17.99 11.11
CA THR A 167 9.93 -19.18 10.30
C THR A 167 8.82 -18.90 9.29
N GLN A 168 7.79 -18.15 9.67
CA GLN A 168 6.73 -17.74 8.74
C GLN A 168 7.26 -16.77 7.69
N VAL A 169 8.02 -15.73 8.08
CA VAL A 169 8.62 -14.78 7.14
C VAL A 169 9.60 -15.46 6.19
N PHE A 170 10.43 -16.38 6.68
CA PHE A 170 11.26 -17.21 5.83
C PHE A 170 10.42 -17.94 4.77
N SER A 171 9.34 -18.60 5.19
CA SER A 171 8.53 -19.44 4.30
C SER A 171 7.75 -18.61 3.28
N ALA A 172 7.14 -17.51 3.72
CA ALA A 172 6.39 -16.57 2.88
C ALA A 172 7.31 -15.85 1.87
N LEU A 173 8.52 -15.43 2.26
CA LEU A 173 9.46 -14.79 1.33
C LEU A 173 9.98 -15.78 0.27
N ASN A 174 10.26 -17.03 0.64
CA ASN A 174 10.61 -18.06 -0.35
C ASN A 174 9.43 -18.38 -1.30
N ALA A 175 8.20 -18.47 -0.77
CA ALA A 175 6.99 -18.63 -1.59
C ALA A 175 6.80 -17.45 -2.57
N THR A 176 7.00 -16.23 -2.09
CA THR A 176 6.95 -15.00 -2.89
C THR A 176 7.98 -15.04 -4.02
N GLN A 177 9.22 -15.46 -3.74
CA GLN A 177 10.24 -15.64 -4.77
C GLN A 177 9.83 -16.69 -5.81
N GLN A 178 9.34 -17.86 -5.36
CA GLN A 178 8.92 -18.95 -6.25
C GLN A 178 7.79 -18.53 -7.19
N LEU A 179 6.87 -17.69 -6.71
CA LEU A 179 5.74 -17.14 -7.47
C LEU A 179 6.10 -15.87 -8.27
N GLY A 180 7.37 -15.48 -8.29
CA GLY A 180 7.83 -14.31 -9.04
C GLY A 180 7.31 -12.97 -8.51
N GLY A 181 7.08 -12.87 -7.20
CA GLY A 181 6.60 -11.65 -6.55
C GLY A 181 7.48 -10.44 -6.81
N ALA A 182 6.88 -9.32 -7.22
CA ALA A 182 7.61 -8.09 -7.47
C ALA A 182 8.15 -7.43 -6.19
N ASN A 183 7.49 -7.67 -5.05
CA ASN A 183 7.85 -7.14 -3.74
C ASN A 183 7.50 -8.15 -2.62
N TYR A 184 7.92 -7.88 -1.39
CA TYR A 184 7.51 -8.59 -0.18
C TYR A 184 7.22 -7.58 0.93
N VAL A 185 6.05 -7.69 1.56
CA VAL A 185 5.55 -6.71 2.54
C VAL A 185 5.74 -7.22 3.97
N MET A 186 5.93 -6.29 4.89
CA MET A 186 5.96 -6.51 6.33
C MET A 186 5.10 -5.41 6.99
N TRP A 187 3.87 -5.76 7.34
CA TRP A 187 2.99 -4.91 8.15
C TRP A 187 3.08 -5.33 9.62
N GLY A 188 3.40 -4.38 10.49
CA GLY A 188 3.65 -4.59 11.91
C GLY A 188 2.39 -4.71 12.78
N GLY A 189 1.34 -5.45 12.36
CA GLY A 189 0.03 -5.42 13.05
C GLY A 189 0.04 -5.73 14.56
N ARG A 190 1.07 -6.42 15.10
CA ARG A 190 1.29 -6.58 16.55
C ARG A 190 2.62 -5.99 17.04
N GLU A 191 3.38 -5.37 16.16
CA GLU A 191 4.69 -4.78 16.44
C GLU A 191 4.48 -3.37 17.03
N GLY A 192 4.09 -3.37 18.29
CA GLY A 192 3.70 -2.18 19.03
C GLY A 192 3.38 -2.55 20.47
N TYR A 193 2.62 -1.71 21.16
CA TYR A 193 2.21 -1.98 22.53
C TYR A 193 0.77 -1.58 22.81
N ASP A 194 0.20 -2.22 23.85
CA ASP A 194 -1.08 -1.83 24.44
C ASP A 194 -0.90 -0.97 25.70
N THR A 195 0.21 -1.17 26.43
CA THR A 195 0.56 -0.34 27.60
C THR A 195 2.06 -0.18 27.75
N LEU A 196 2.50 1.03 28.08
CA LEU A 196 3.92 1.31 28.36
C LEU A 196 4.40 0.69 29.68
N LEU A 197 3.49 0.29 30.57
CA LEU A 197 3.84 -0.24 31.89
C LEU A 197 4.59 -1.59 31.82
N ASN A 198 4.40 -2.36 30.74
CA ASN A 198 5.05 -3.65 30.53
C ASN A 198 5.90 -3.69 29.25
N THR A 199 6.19 -2.54 28.65
CA THR A 199 6.89 -2.44 27.36
C THR A 199 8.27 -1.80 27.54
N ASP A 200 9.32 -2.51 27.12
CA ASP A 200 10.68 -1.98 27.03
C ASP A 200 10.93 -1.50 25.59
N LEU A 201 10.56 -0.24 25.32
CA LEU A 201 10.65 0.35 23.97
C LEU A 201 12.05 0.21 23.35
N PRO A 202 13.17 0.52 24.05
CA PRO A 202 14.50 0.29 23.51
C PRO A 202 14.77 -1.16 23.13
N ARG A 203 14.28 -2.13 23.91
CA ARG A 203 14.51 -3.56 23.63
C ARG A 203 13.71 -4.03 22.43
N GLU A 204 12.41 -3.77 22.40
CA GLU A 204 11.53 -4.17 21.30
C GLU A 204 11.98 -3.57 19.97
N ARG A 205 12.37 -2.29 19.98
CA ARG A 205 12.92 -1.62 18.80
C ARG A 205 14.21 -2.28 18.29
N ARG A 206 15.11 -2.72 19.18
CA ARG A 206 16.31 -3.47 18.78
C ARG A 206 15.98 -4.86 18.24
N GLN A 207 14.98 -5.54 18.79
CA GLN A 207 14.53 -6.84 18.29
C GLN A 207 13.95 -6.70 16.89
N LEU A 208 13.06 -5.73 16.67
CA LEU A 208 12.49 -5.44 15.35
C LEU A 208 13.57 -5.06 14.34
N GLY A 209 14.50 -4.17 14.70
CA GLY A 209 15.64 -3.80 13.84
C GLY A 209 16.49 -5.01 13.45
N ARG A 210 16.78 -5.90 14.42
CA ARG A 210 17.51 -7.15 14.15
C ARG A 210 16.73 -8.09 13.23
N PHE A 211 15.41 -8.21 13.43
CA PHE A 211 14.55 -9.05 12.60
C PHE A 211 14.58 -8.58 11.14
N MET A 212 14.41 -7.27 10.91
CA MET A 212 14.44 -6.69 9.55
C MET A 212 15.79 -6.90 8.86
N GLN A 213 16.91 -6.79 9.59
CA GLN A 213 18.23 -7.14 9.05
C GLN A 213 18.33 -8.62 8.66
N MET A 214 17.71 -9.54 9.42
CA MET A 214 17.66 -10.95 9.06
C MET A 214 16.86 -11.18 7.78
N VAL A 215 15.74 -10.48 7.59
CA VAL A 215 14.94 -10.55 6.35
C VAL A 215 15.75 -10.05 5.14
N VAL A 216 16.41 -8.89 5.27
CA VAL A 216 17.30 -8.35 4.21
C VAL A 216 18.42 -9.34 3.87
N ASN A 217 19.11 -9.88 4.88
CA ASN A 217 20.16 -10.88 4.66
C ASN A 217 19.64 -12.12 3.94
N HIS A 218 18.43 -12.58 4.31
CA HIS A 218 17.82 -13.74 3.66
C HIS A 218 17.41 -13.44 2.21
N LYS A 219 16.79 -12.28 1.94
CA LYS A 219 16.50 -11.80 0.56
C LYS A 219 17.74 -11.89 -0.32
N HIS A 220 18.88 -11.37 0.15
CA HIS A 220 20.14 -11.42 -0.60
C HIS A 220 20.65 -12.85 -0.77
N LYS A 221 20.60 -13.67 0.29
CA LYS A 221 21.03 -15.07 0.27
C LYS A 221 20.28 -15.92 -0.75
N ILE A 222 18.97 -15.73 -0.89
CA ILE A 222 18.15 -16.48 -1.86
C ILE A 222 18.11 -15.82 -3.24
N GLY A 223 18.67 -14.62 -3.37
CA GLY A 223 18.71 -13.87 -4.62
C GLY A 223 17.37 -13.23 -5.00
N PHE A 224 16.47 -12.99 -4.05
CA PHE A 224 15.19 -12.32 -4.31
C PHE A 224 15.43 -10.88 -4.79
N LYS A 225 14.92 -10.56 -5.98
CA LYS A 225 15.14 -9.26 -6.65
C LYS A 225 14.08 -8.21 -6.33
N GLY A 226 12.95 -8.62 -5.76
CA GLY A 226 11.87 -7.72 -5.41
C GLY A 226 12.22 -6.76 -4.26
N GLN A 227 11.42 -5.71 -4.12
CA GLN A 227 11.58 -4.77 -3.00
C GLN A 227 11.10 -5.40 -1.69
N LEU A 228 11.71 -5.01 -0.58
CA LEU A 228 11.13 -5.22 0.75
C LEU A 228 10.36 -3.96 1.11
N LEU A 229 9.15 -4.14 1.63
CA LEU A 229 8.25 -3.04 1.95
C LEU A 229 7.84 -3.14 3.42
N ILE A 230 7.91 -2.02 4.13
CA ILE A 230 7.20 -1.83 5.42
C ILE A 230 5.93 -1.06 5.13
N GLU A 231 4.84 -1.44 5.78
CA GLU A 231 3.55 -0.78 5.64
C GLU A 231 3.21 -0.01 6.91
N PRO A 232 3.34 1.33 6.91
CA PRO A 232 3.11 2.11 8.12
C PRO A 232 1.64 2.08 8.55
N LYS A 233 1.42 2.03 9.85
CA LYS A 233 0.12 2.23 10.50
C LYS A 233 0.33 2.78 11.91
N PRO A 234 -0.48 3.73 12.41
CA PRO A 234 -0.27 4.35 13.71
C PRO A 234 -0.70 3.49 14.91
N LEU A 235 -1.75 2.69 14.73
CA LEU A 235 -2.47 1.94 15.77
C LEU A 235 -3.43 0.95 15.11
N GLU A 236 -4.16 0.19 15.93
CA GLU A 236 -5.16 -0.81 15.53
C GLU A 236 -4.52 -2.01 14.80
N PRO A 237 -4.37 -3.16 15.49
CA PRO A 237 -5.00 -3.51 16.76
C PRO A 237 -4.24 -3.06 18.03
N THR A 238 -3.02 -2.56 17.91
CA THR A 238 -2.24 -2.06 19.07
C THR A 238 -2.70 -0.67 19.50
N LYS A 239 -2.43 -0.27 20.75
CA LYS A 239 -2.62 1.13 21.19
C LYS A 239 -1.67 2.09 20.49
N HIS A 240 -0.46 1.63 20.18
CA HIS A 240 0.55 2.34 19.39
C HIS A 240 1.37 1.31 18.63
N GLN A 241 1.43 1.47 17.32
CA GLN A 241 2.26 0.64 16.45
C GLN A 241 3.57 1.39 16.12
N TYR A 242 4.69 0.67 16.07
CA TYR A 242 6.02 1.28 15.99
C TYR A 242 6.31 1.93 14.64
N ASP A 243 5.85 1.33 13.56
CA ASP A 243 5.88 1.84 12.19
C ASP A 243 4.75 2.85 11.95
N PHE A 244 4.74 3.93 12.75
CA PHE A 244 3.60 4.84 12.88
C PHE A 244 3.20 5.58 11.58
N ASP A 245 4.19 6.14 10.87
CA ASP A 245 4.04 6.88 9.63
C ASP A 245 5.34 6.85 8.82
N SER A 246 5.34 7.44 7.62
CA SER A 246 6.47 7.42 6.68
C SER A 246 7.75 8.01 7.28
N ALA A 247 7.66 9.09 8.05
CA ALA A 247 8.81 9.74 8.65
C ALA A 247 9.38 8.92 9.82
N THR A 248 8.51 8.35 10.65
CA THR A 248 8.86 7.46 11.76
C THR A 248 9.57 6.22 11.26
N VAL A 249 9.04 5.59 10.21
CA VAL A 249 9.67 4.42 9.59
C VAL A 249 11.02 4.80 9.00
N TYR A 250 11.16 5.95 8.30
CA TYR A 250 12.47 6.38 7.81
C TYR A 250 13.49 6.54 8.95
N GLY A 251 13.11 7.17 10.06
CA GLY A 251 13.98 7.30 11.23
C GLY A 251 14.45 5.94 11.77
N PHE A 252 13.55 4.96 11.87
CA PHE A 252 13.88 3.59 12.21
C PHE A 252 14.83 2.93 11.21
N LEU A 253 14.56 3.07 9.91
CA LEU A 253 15.42 2.52 8.87
C LEU A 253 16.84 3.10 8.94
N LYS A 254 17.00 4.41 9.19
CA LYS A 254 18.31 5.04 9.35
C LYS A 254 19.07 4.53 10.57
N GLU A 255 18.38 4.35 11.69
CA GLU A 255 18.99 3.84 12.92
C GLU A 255 19.60 2.44 12.73
N PHE A 256 18.94 1.57 11.96
CA PHE A 256 19.38 0.19 11.74
C PHE A 256 20.09 -0.06 10.40
N GLY A 257 20.36 0.99 9.62
CA GLY A 257 21.07 0.92 8.33
C GLY A 257 20.29 0.19 7.23
N LEU A 258 18.97 0.36 7.20
CA LEU A 258 18.04 -0.35 6.31
C LEU A 258 17.41 0.55 5.24
N GLU A 259 17.71 1.85 5.22
CA GLU A 259 17.04 2.85 4.36
C GLU A 259 17.29 2.65 2.87
N LYS A 260 18.30 1.85 2.51
CA LYS A 260 18.64 1.50 1.12
C LYS A 260 18.05 0.15 0.68
N GLU A 261 17.50 -0.60 1.62
CA GLU A 261 17.07 -2.00 1.42
C GLU A 261 15.55 -2.16 1.47
N ILE A 262 14.90 -1.28 2.24
CA ILE A 262 13.47 -1.33 2.54
C ILE A 262 12.82 -0.01 2.09
N LYS A 263 11.66 -0.13 1.46
CA LYS A 263 10.79 0.96 1.03
C LYS A 263 9.43 0.88 1.73
N LEU A 264 8.52 1.79 1.43
CA LEU A 264 7.19 1.84 2.02
C LEU A 264 6.11 1.32 1.08
N ASN A 265 5.18 0.56 1.63
CA ASN A 265 3.84 0.35 1.11
C ASN A 265 2.92 1.33 1.84
N ILE A 266 2.36 2.33 1.16
CA ILE A 266 1.57 3.38 1.82
C ILE A 266 0.10 3.09 1.61
N GLU A 267 -0.65 3.05 2.71
CA GLU A 267 -2.09 2.90 2.68
C GLU A 267 -2.81 4.21 3.01
N ALA A 268 -3.88 4.51 2.27
CA ALA A 268 -4.65 5.73 2.45
C ALA A 268 -5.37 5.80 3.80
N ASN A 269 -6.02 4.72 4.26
CA ASN A 269 -6.71 4.71 5.55
C ASN A 269 -5.71 4.84 6.70
N HIS A 270 -4.57 4.13 6.65
CA HIS A 270 -3.50 4.25 7.63
C HIS A 270 -2.94 5.68 7.72
N ALA A 271 -2.70 6.33 6.58
CA ALA A 271 -2.25 7.72 6.53
C ALA A 271 -3.22 8.64 7.29
N THR A 272 -4.53 8.51 7.04
CA THR A 272 -5.55 9.34 7.71
C THR A 272 -5.72 9.03 9.19
N LEU A 273 -5.57 7.77 9.61
CA LEU A 273 -5.55 7.40 11.02
C LEU A 273 -4.36 8.03 11.76
N ALA A 274 -3.24 8.26 11.08
CA ALA A 274 -2.05 8.89 11.65
C ALA A 274 -2.19 10.42 11.76
N GLY A 275 -3.31 10.98 11.27
CA GLY A 275 -3.54 12.43 11.21
C GLY A 275 -2.95 13.09 9.95
N HIS A 276 -2.56 12.30 8.95
CA HIS A 276 -1.94 12.78 7.72
C HIS A 276 -2.87 12.61 6.51
N SER A 277 -2.68 13.41 5.46
CA SER A 277 -3.32 13.11 4.18
C SER A 277 -2.56 11.99 3.46
N PHE A 278 -3.24 11.24 2.61
CA PHE A 278 -2.59 10.23 1.76
C PHE A 278 -1.50 10.86 0.85
N GLN A 279 -1.76 12.06 0.34
CA GLN A 279 -0.77 12.84 -0.41
C GLN A 279 0.49 13.14 0.42
N HIS A 280 0.33 13.50 1.71
CA HIS A 280 1.46 13.82 2.59
C HIS A 280 2.40 12.62 2.72
N GLU A 281 1.87 11.45 3.05
CA GLU A 281 2.68 10.24 3.25
C GLU A 281 3.46 9.87 1.98
N ILE A 282 2.81 9.94 0.81
CA ILE A 282 3.46 9.71 -0.48
C ILE A 282 4.58 10.72 -0.74
N ALA A 283 4.30 12.01 -0.57
CA ALA A 283 5.28 13.07 -0.80
C ALA A 283 6.48 12.95 0.15
N THR A 284 6.23 12.62 1.41
CA THR A 284 7.25 12.37 2.44
C THR A 284 8.12 11.19 2.04
N ALA A 285 7.53 10.01 1.75
CA ALA A 285 8.26 8.83 1.34
C ALA A 285 9.08 9.03 0.05
N ALA A 286 8.52 9.75 -0.93
CA ALA A 286 9.20 10.09 -2.17
C ALA A 286 10.41 11.02 -1.92
N SER A 287 10.26 12.04 -1.08
CA SER A 287 11.34 12.97 -0.73
C SER A 287 12.49 12.29 0.02
N LEU A 288 12.18 11.23 0.77
CA LEU A 288 13.13 10.42 1.52
C LEU A 288 13.73 9.27 0.68
N GLY A 289 13.29 9.10 -0.57
CA GLY A 289 13.79 8.05 -1.47
C GLY A 289 13.32 6.63 -1.14
N ILE A 290 12.31 6.48 -0.27
CA ILE A 290 11.82 5.20 0.23
C ILE A 290 10.39 4.86 -0.25
N PHE A 291 9.83 5.60 -1.22
CA PHE A 291 8.55 5.23 -1.82
C PHE A 291 8.64 3.91 -2.62
N GLY A 292 7.69 2.99 -2.37
CA GLY A 292 7.69 1.63 -2.92
C GLY A 292 6.39 1.22 -3.60
N SER A 293 5.28 1.14 -2.85
CA SER A 293 3.98 0.64 -3.33
C SER A 293 2.81 1.34 -2.60
N ILE A 294 1.58 1.05 -3.04
CA ILE A 294 0.34 1.61 -2.49
C ILE A 294 -0.66 0.51 -2.13
N ASP A 295 -1.31 0.68 -0.99
CA ASP A 295 -2.63 0.11 -0.72
C ASP A 295 -3.72 1.17 -0.91
N ALA A 296 -4.56 0.92 -1.91
CA ALA A 296 -5.56 1.82 -2.43
C ALA A 296 -6.91 1.55 -1.78
N ASN A 297 -7.17 2.25 -0.69
CA ASN A 297 -8.45 2.25 0.02
C ASN A 297 -8.81 3.67 0.48
N ARG A 298 -9.75 3.79 1.41
CA ARG A 298 -10.05 5.02 2.14
C ARG A 298 -10.59 4.68 3.54
N GLY A 299 -10.36 5.62 4.44
CA GLY A 299 -11.05 5.69 5.73
C GLY A 299 -12.37 6.41 5.69
N ASP A 300 -12.95 6.54 6.87
CA ASP A 300 -14.07 7.43 7.15
C ASP A 300 -13.58 8.46 8.20
N PRO A 301 -13.51 9.76 7.86
CA PRO A 301 -12.98 10.76 8.79
C PRO A 301 -13.82 10.94 10.07
N GLN A 302 -15.03 10.36 10.15
CA GLN A 302 -15.87 10.36 11.34
C GLN A 302 -15.70 9.06 12.16
N ASN A 303 -14.91 8.10 11.69
CA ASN A 303 -14.66 6.83 12.36
C ASN A 303 -13.15 6.61 12.56
N GLY A 304 -12.69 6.64 13.81
CA GLY A 304 -11.28 6.50 14.18
C GLY A 304 -10.75 5.06 14.16
N TRP A 305 -11.14 4.27 13.15
CA TRP A 305 -10.68 2.91 12.91
C TRP A 305 -10.62 2.64 11.41
N ASP A 306 -9.99 1.52 11.06
CA ASP A 306 -9.78 1.13 9.69
C ASP A 306 -11.07 0.59 9.03
N THR A 307 -11.55 1.29 8.02
CA THR A 307 -12.80 0.94 7.36
C THR A 307 -12.58 0.10 6.11
N ASP A 308 -11.36 0.11 5.55
CA ASP A 308 -10.93 -0.58 4.33
C ASP A 308 -11.94 -0.37 3.18
N GLN A 309 -12.43 0.85 2.99
CA GLN A 309 -13.37 1.13 1.92
C GLN A 309 -12.63 1.29 0.60
N PHE A 310 -13.23 0.85 -0.51
CA PHE A 310 -12.67 1.14 -1.84
C PHE A 310 -12.52 2.66 -2.05
N PRO A 311 -11.46 3.15 -2.71
CA PRO A 311 -11.31 4.57 -2.96
C PRO A 311 -12.42 5.05 -3.91
N ASN A 312 -12.99 6.22 -3.64
CA ASN A 312 -14.08 6.79 -4.43
C ASN A 312 -13.96 8.30 -4.70
N SER A 313 -12.95 8.97 -4.15
CA SER A 313 -12.68 10.40 -4.41
C SER A 313 -11.62 10.54 -5.48
N VAL A 314 -11.97 11.19 -6.59
CA VAL A 314 -11.02 11.54 -7.65
C VAL A 314 -10.12 12.68 -7.18
N GLU A 315 -10.61 13.54 -6.31
CA GLU A 315 -9.89 14.67 -5.71
C GLU A 315 -8.66 14.19 -4.93
N ASP A 316 -8.86 13.29 -3.97
CA ASP A 316 -7.78 12.75 -3.13
C ASP A 316 -6.79 11.93 -3.96
N LEU A 317 -7.30 11.07 -4.85
CA LEU A 317 -6.48 10.23 -5.71
C LEU A 317 -5.66 11.04 -6.72
N THR A 318 -6.18 12.17 -7.22
CA THR A 318 -5.46 13.04 -8.17
C THR A 318 -4.21 13.63 -7.52
N LEU A 319 -4.32 14.08 -6.27
CA LEU A 319 -3.19 14.63 -5.52
C LEU A 319 -2.15 13.54 -5.20
N ALA A 320 -2.58 12.35 -4.79
CA ALA A 320 -1.71 11.21 -4.58
C ALA A 320 -0.94 10.83 -5.86
N LEU A 321 -1.66 10.63 -6.97
CA LEU A 321 -1.06 10.29 -8.27
C LEU A 321 -0.15 11.40 -8.81
N TYR A 322 -0.46 12.68 -8.53
CA TYR A 322 0.42 13.79 -8.90
C TYR A 322 1.79 13.68 -8.23
N GLU A 323 1.84 13.39 -6.92
CA GLU A 323 3.11 13.18 -6.21
C GLU A 323 3.83 11.91 -6.69
N ILE A 324 3.11 10.82 -6.97
CA ILE A 324 3.68 9.59 -7.55
C ILE A 324 4.32 9.86 -8.93
N LEU A 325 3.61 10.57 -9.82
CA LEU A 325 4.13 10.89 -11.15
C LEU A 325 5.36 11.80 -11.07
N ARG A 326 5.37 12.79 -10.16
CA ARG A 326 6.54 13.64 -9.89
C ARG A 326 7.73 12.88 -9.33
N ALA A 327 7.49 11.82 -8.57
CA ALA A 327 8.53 10.94 -8.05
C ALA A 327 9.06 9.93 -9.09
N GLY A 328 8.54 9.92 -10.32
CA GLY A 328 8.97 9.02 -11.39
C GLY A 328 8.09 7.77 -11.57
N GLY A 329 6.96 7.69 -10.87
CA GLY A 329 6.02 6.58 -10.91
C GLY A 329 6.25 5.53 -9.80
N ILE A 330 5.43 4.49 -9.81
CA ILE A 330 5.34 3.50 -8.71
C ILE A 330 6.44 2.42 -8.71
N GLY A 331 7.33 2.40 -9.71
CA GLY A 331 8.42 1.42 -9.79
C GLY A 331 7.92 -0.03 -9.87
N SER A 332 8.39 -0.90 -8.97
CA SER A 332 7.97 -2.31 -8.90
C SER A 332 6.71 -2.53 -8.05
N GLY A 333 6.27 -1.53 -7.28
CA GLY A 333 5.02 -1.56 -6.55
C GLY A 333 3.80 -1.47 -7.46
N GLY A 334 2.63 -1.31 -6.87
CA GLY A 334 1.36 -1.19 -7.59
C GLY A 334 0.28 -0.65 -6.67
N PHE A 335 -0.93 -0.52 -7.19
CA PHE A 335 -2.11 -0.19 -6.40
C PHE A 335 -2.83 -1.49 -6.04
N ASN A 336 -2.54 -2.02 -4.86
CA ASN A 336 -3.29 -3.13 -4.29
C ASN A 336 -4.58 -2.59 -3.68
N PHE A 337 -5.73 -3.18 -4.02
CA PHE A 337 -6.98 -2.80 -3.39
C PHE A 337 -7.10 -3.48 -2.03
N ASP A 338 -6.38 -2.95 -1.02
CA ASP A 338 -6.58 -3.36 0.37
C ASP A 338 -7.89 -2.80 0.93
N ALA A 339 -8.98 -3.25 0.30
CA ALA A 339 -10.33 -2.79 0.52
C ALA A 339 -11.29 -3.98 0.52
N LYS A 340 -12.32 -3.88 1.33
CA LYS A 340 -13.39 -4.87 1.45
C LYS A 340 -14.73 -4.32 1.00
N VAL A 341 -15.58 -5.19 0.47
CA VAL A 341 -17.02 -4.88 0.33
C VAL A 341 -17.64 -4.62 1.69
N ARG A 342 -18.77 -3.92 1.75
CA ARG A 342 -19.41 -3.66 3.04
C ARG A 342 -20.05 -4.94 3.58
N ARG A 343 -20.20 -5.04 4.90
CA ARG A 343 -20.82 -6.19 5.58
C ARG A 343 -22.20 -6.56 5.00
N GLN A 344 -22.95 -5.58 4.52
CA GLN A 344 -24.28 -5.77 3.92
C GLN A 344 -24.25 -5.99 2.40
N SER A 345 -23.10 -5.80 1.75
CA SER A 345 -22.87 -6.04 0.32
C SER A 345 -22.48 -7.50 0.10
N MET A 346 -23.49 -8.37 0.18
CA MET A 346 -23.32 -9.82 0.27
C MET A 346 -23.30 -10.51 -1.10
N ASP A 347 -23.82 -9.88 -2.14
CA ASP A 347 -23.96 -10.50 -3.44
C ASP A 347 -22.58 -10.68 -4.11
N ALA A 348 -22.48 -11.67 -5.00
CA ALA A 348 -21.24 -11.93 -5.73
C ALA A 348 -20.77 -10.71 -6.54
N VAL A 349 -21.74 -9.99 -7.09
CA VAL A 349 -21.52 -8.83 -7.96
C VAL A 349 -20.97 -7.62 -7.21
N ASP A 350 -21.23 -7.51 -5.91
CA ASP A 350 -20.77 -6.37 -5.10
C ASP A 350 -19.25 -6.26 -5.05
N ILE A 351 -18.55 -7.40 -5.08
CA ILE A 351 -17.07 -7.43 -5.18
C ILE A 351 -16.62 -6.74 -6.47
N LEU A 352 -17.31 -7.00 -7.58
CA LEU A 352 -17.01 -6.37 -8.86
C LEU A 352 -17.37 -4.88 -8.82
N HIS A 353 -18.52 -4.49 -8.24
CA HIS A 353 -18.87 -3.07 -8.11
C HIS A 353 -17.82 -2.28 -7.32
N GLY A 354 -17.33 -2.82 -6.21
CA GLY A 354 -16.29 -2.18 -5.40
C GLY A 354 -15.00 -1.96 -6.20
N HIS A 355 -14.48 -3.02 -6.83
CA HIS A 355 -13.26 -2.93 -7.63
C HIS A 355 -13.42 -2.06 -8.87
N VAL A 356 -14.51 -2.21 -9.63
CA VAL A 356 -14.72 -1.45 -10.87
C VAL A 356 -14.78 0.05 -10.59
N GLY A 357 -15.53 0.46 -9.56
CA GLY A 357 -15.59 1.87 -9.17
C GLY A 357 -14.23 2.44 -8.77
N ALA A 358 -13.46 1.67 -7.97
CA ALA A 358 -12.13 2.09 -7.53
C ALA A 358 -11.13 2.21 -8.68
N ILE A 359 -11.13 1.24 -9.60
CA ILE A 359 -10.27 1.21 -10.79
C ILE A 359 -10.59 2.41 -11.70
N ASP A 360 -11.87 2.70 -11.92
CA ASP A 360 -12.27 3.86 -12.73
C ASP A 360 -11.91 5.20 -12.06
N ALA A 361 -12.07 5.31 -10.73
CA ALA A 361 -11.65 6.49 -9.99
C ALA A 361 -10.15 6.73 -10.10
N LEU A 362 -9.33 5.67 -9.95
CA LEU A 362 -7.87 5.74 -10.16
C LEU A 362 -7.51 6.12 -11.60
N ALA A 363 -8.19 5.57 -12.59
CA ALA A 363 -7.92 5.88 -14.00
C ALA A 363 -8.25 7.33 -14.35
N LEU A 364 -9.36 7.86 -13.82
CA LEU A 364 -9.71 9.27 -13.98
C LEU A 364 -8.72 10.18 -13.24
N ALA A 365 -8.35 9.82 -12.00
CA ALA A 365 -7.35 10.54 -11.23
C ALA A 365 -5.97 10.55 -11.91
N LEU A 366 -5.57 9.46 -12.56
CA LEU A 366 -4.32 9.38 -13.34
C LEU A 366 -4.33 10.37 -14.51
N LYS A 367 -5.44 10.47 -15.25
CA LYS A 367 -5.59 11.47 -16.32
C LYS A 367 -5.54 12.90 -15.78
N SER A 368 -6.17 13.16 -14.63
CA SER A 368 -6.15 14.47 -13.97
C SER A 368 -4.75 14.85 -13.47
N ALA A 369 -4.07 13.92 -12.82
CA ALA A 369 -2.70 14.11 -12.35
C ALA A 369 -1.72 14.32 -13.51
N ALA A 370 -1.87 13.57 -14.61
CA ALA A 370 -1.08 13.77 -15.81
C ALA A 370 -1.24 15.18 -16.39
N ARG A 371 -2.47 15.72 -16.48
CA ARG A 371 -2.70 17.10 -16.92
C ARG A 371 -1.97 18.13 -16.04
N LEU A 372 -1.92 17.91 -14.73
CA LEU A 372 -1.18 18.77 -13.79
C LEU A 372 0.34 18.70 -14.02
N VAL A 373 0.86 17.51 -14.31
CA VAL A 373 2.30 17.31 -14.63
C VAL A 373 2.65 17.93 -15.98
N GLU A 374 1.81 17.76 -17.00
CA GLU A 374 2.04 18.30 -18.35
C GLU A 374 1.99 19.83 -18.38
N SER A 375 1.06 20.45 -17.65
CA SER A 375 0.94 21.91 -17.60
C SER A 375 2.13 22.57 -16.91
N ARG A 376 2.78 21.87 -15.97
CA ARG A 376 3.88 22.35 -15.12
C ARG A 376 3.53 23.58 -14.29
N GLU A 377 2.28 24.03 -14.23
CA GLU A 377 1.91 25.28 -13.54
C GLU A 377 2.24 25.21 -12.04
N LEU A 378 1.90 24.09 -11.39
CA LEU A 378 2.18 23.86 -9.97
C LEU A 378 3.68 23.73 -9.69
N GLU A 379 4.44 23.11 -10.60
CA GLU A 379 5.89 22.96 -10.51
C GLU A 379 6.59 24.32 -10.66
N GLN A 380 6.22 25.09 -11.69
CA GLN A 380 6.77 26.42 -11.95
C GLN A 380 6.49 27.37 -10.78
N PHE A 381 5.26 27.37 -10.26
CA PHE A 381 4.92 28.14 -9.07
C PHE A 381 5.81 27.76 -7.87
N ARG A 382 5.97 26.45 -7.62
CA ARG A 382 6.84 25.95 -6.54
C ARG A 382 8.28 26.40 -6.75
N ARG A 383 8.86 26.24 -7.94
CA ARG A 383 10.22 26.69 -8.25
C ARG A 383 10.39 28.19 -8.02
N GLN A 384 9.46 29.00 -8.51
CA GLN A 384 9.50 30.45 -8.31
C GLN A 384 9.43 30.85 -6.84
N ARG A 385 8.62 30.13 -6.04
CA ARG A 385 8.49 30.38 -4.60
C ARG A 385 9.81 30.22 -3.84
N TYR A 386 10.69 29.32 -4.29
CA TYR A 386 11.98 29.05 -3.64
C TYR A 386 13.20 29.64 -4.38
N ALA A 387 13.01 30.34 -5.51
CA ALA A 387 14.10 30.76 -6.40
C ALA A 387 15.20 31.60 -5.72
N ASN A 388 14.89 32.35 -4.66
CA ASN A 388 15.89 33.15 -3.95
C ASN A 388 16.91 32.29 -3.17
N TRP A 389 16.59 31.03 -2.86
CA TRP A 389 17.55 30.09 -2.27
C TRP A 389 18.65 29.68 -3.25
N ASP A 390 18.41 29.80 -4.57
CA ASP A 390 19.42 29.57 -5.61
C ASP A 390 20.39 30.76 -5.76
N GLY A 391 20.13 31.88 -5.07
CA GLY A 391 21.02 33.05 -5.04
C GLY A 391 22.17 32.90 -4.05
N GLU A 392 23.14 33.82 -4.13
CA GLU A 392 24.40 33.77 -3.37
C GLU A 392 24.19 33.57 -1.86
N LEU A 393 23.34 34.38 -1.22
CA LEU A 393 23.06 34.26 0.21
C LEU A 393 22.45 32.90 0.57
N GLY A 394 21.48 32.44 -0.22
CA GLY A 394 20.79 31.17 0.01
C GLY A 394 21.74 29.98 -0.06
N GLN A 395 22.60 29.94 -1.08
CA GLN A 395 23.61 28.88 -1.25
C GLN A 395 24.63 28.89 -0.13
N ARG A 396 25.18 30.06 0.25
CA ARG A 396 26.12 30.16 1.36
C ARG A 396 25.54 29.65 2.68
N ILE A 397 24.24 29.83 2.91
CA ILE A 397 23.56 29.31 4.10
C ILE A 397 23.44 27.79 4.03
N ILE A 398 22.88 27.25 2.94
CA ILE A 398 22.57 25.82 2.83
C ILE A 398 23.84 24.96 2.78
N GLU A 399 24.91 25.47 2.17
CA GLU A 399 26.20 24.77 2.07
C GLU A 399 27.03 24.86 3.37
N GLY A 400 26.54 25.55 4.41
CA GLY A 400 27.24 25.72 5.68
C GLY A 400 28.41 26.72 5.62
N GLY A 401 28.44 27.59 4.61
CA GLY A 401 29.44 28.64 4.43
C GLY A 401 29.23 29.89 5.31
N MET A 402 28.20 29.88 6.17
CA MET A 402 27.97 30.91 7.17
C MET A 402 27.52 30.26 8.48
N SER A 403 28.17 30.63 9.57
CA SER A 403 27.71 30.37 10.93
C SER A 403 26.49 31.23 11.28
N LEU A 404 25.81 30.89 12.37
CA LEU A 404 24.70 31.69 12.89
C LEU A 404 25.10 33.15 13.16
N SER A 405 26.29 33.37 13.73
CA SER A 405 26.77 34.73 14.02
C SER A 405 27.09 35.53 12.76
N GLU A 406 27.69 34.90 11.75
CA GLU A 406 28.00 35.58 10.48
C GLU A 406 26.73 35.93 9.71
N LEU A 407 25.72 35.05 9.75
CA LEU A 407 24.43 35.32 9.12
C LEU A 407 23.66 36.45 9.84
N ALA A 408 23.71 36.47 11.18
CA ALA A 408 23.13 37.54 11.97
C ALA A 408 23.79 38.90 11.67
N GLU A 409 25.13 38.94 11.63
CA GLU A 409 25.86 40.17 11.29
C GLU A 409 25.62 40.59 9.84
N HIS A 410 25.58 39.63 8.90
CA HIS A 410 25.21 39.91 7.51
C HIS A 410 23.83 40.59 7.43
N ALA A 411 22.84 40.06 8.16
CA ALA A 411 21.51 40.64 8.19
C ALA A 411 21.49 42.06 8.80
N PHE A 412 22.28 42.30 9.84
CA PHE A 412 22.41 43.60 10.50
C PHE A 412 23.09 44.64 9.60
N VAL A 413 24.26 44.32 9.05
CA VAL A 413 25.06 45.22 8.19
C VAL A 413 24.32 45.60 6.91
N HIS A 414 23.55 44.66 6.35
CA HIS A 414 22.77 44.90 5.12
C HIS A 414 21.37 45.43 5.39
N ASP A 415 21.01 45.70 6.66
CA ASP A 415 19.68 46.15 7.09
C ASP A 415 18.55 45.37 6.39
N LEU A 416 18.58 44.03 6.50
CA LEU A 416 17.63 43.18 5.79
C LEU A 416 16.20 43.36 6.35
N GLN A 417 15.29 43.83 5.49
CA GLN A 417 13.87 44.03 5.79
C GLN A 417 12.97 43.16 4.87
N PRO A 418 12.99 41.81 5.00
CA PRO A 418 12.22 40.93 4.12
C PRO A 418 10.71 41.15 4.30
N LYS A 419 9.96 41.05 3.19
CA LYS A 419 8.49 41.19 3.18
C LYS A 419 7.81 39.83 2.96
N PRO A 420 6.63 39.60 3.56
CA PRO A 420 5.87 38.38 3.28
C PRO A 420 5.43 38.32 1.81
N VAL A 421 5.43 37.10 1.25
CA VAL A 421 4.98 36.80 -0.11
C VAL A 421 3.79 35.85 -0.04
N SER A 422 2.73 36.13 -0.79
CA SER A 422 1.51 35.31 -0.80
C SER A 422 1.79 33.88 -1.30
N GLY A 423 1.25 32.88 -0.59
CA GLY A 423 1.36 31.46 -0.96
C GLY A 423 0.38 30.99 -2.04
N ARG A 424 -0.63 31.79 -2.39
CA ARG A 424 -1.62 31.52 -3.46
C ARG A 424 -2.36 30.18 -3.33
N GLN A 425 -2.65 29.73 -2.12
CA GLN A 425 -3.23 28.40 -1.87
C GLN A 425 -4.54 28.17 -2.63
N GLU A 426 -5.50 29.09 -2.54
CA GLU A 426 -6.82 28.95 -3.17
C GLU A 426 -6.70 28.90 -4.70
N TRP A 427 -5.70 29.60 -5.25
CA TRP A 427 -5.41 29.55 -6.69
C TRP A 427 -4.85 28.18 -7.10
N LEU A 428 -3.94 27.60 -6.30
CA LEU A 428 -3.38 26.26 -6.54
C LEU A 428 -4.46 25.17 -6.48
N GLU A 429 -5.34 25.24 -5.47
CA GLU A 429 -6.49 24.32 -5.33
C GLU A 429 -7.43 24.44 -6.54
N ASN A 430 -7.68 25.66 -7.03
CA ASN A 430 -8.45 25.87 -8.25
C ASN A 430 -7.78 25.29 -9.51
N ARG A 431 -6.44 25.18 -9.56
CA ARG A 431 -5.76 24.49 -10.67
C ARG A 431 -5.99 22.98 -10.63
N VAL A 432 -5.99 22.39 -9.43
CA VAL A 432 -6.31 20.97 -9.24
C VAL A 432 -7.75 20.69 -9.66
N ASN A 433 -8.70 21.51 -9.21
CA ASN A 433 -10.10 21.41 -9.65
C ASN A 433 -10.26 21.58 -11.15
N ALA A 434 -9.58 22.55 -11.76
CA ALA A 434 -9.61 22.75 -13.21
C ALA A 434 -9.07 21.52 -13.96
N ALA A 435 -8.03 20.86 -13.44
CA ALA A 435 -7.57 19.59 -13.99
C ALA A 435 -8.63 18.51 -13.83
N ILE A 436 -9.23 18.31 -12.65
CA ILE A 436 -10.23 17.25 -12.43
C ILE A 436 -11.45 17.42 -13.34
N PHE A 437 -12.03 18.62 -13.38
CA PHE A 437 -13.29 18.91 -14.09
C PHE A 437 -13.12 19.26 -15.57
N ALA A 438 -11.90 19.29 -16.10
CA ALA A 438 -11.72 19.53 -17.53
C ALA A 438 -12.35 18.37 -18.34
N GLY A 439 -13.42 18.68 -19.08
CA GLY A 439 -14.23 17.72 -19.83
C GLY A 439 -15.66 17.49 -19.30
N VAL A 440 -16.08 18.19 -18.25
CA VAL A 440 -17.48 18.18 -17.74
C VAL A 440 -18.39 19.16 -18.53
N ALA A 441 -17.83 19.94 -19.45
CA ALA A 441 -18.53 20.96 -20.23
C ALA A 441 -19.16 20.41 -21.52
#